data_AF-A0A1Z5KUN3-F1
#
_entry.id   AF-A0A1Z5KUN3-F1
#
_cell.length_a   1.000
_cell.length_b   1.000
_cell.length_c   1.000
_cell.angle_alpha   90.00
_cell.angle_beta   90.00
_cell.angle_gamma   90.00
#
_symmetry.space_group_name_H-M   'P 1'
#
loop_
_entity.id
_entity.type
_entity.pdbx_description
1 polymer ?
#
loop_
_entity_poly.entity_id
_entity_poly.type
_entity_poly.pdbx_seq_one_letter_code
_entity_poly.pdbx_strand_id
1 'polypeptide(L)'
;MADSKYAGLPGIAQDQPDVYETEELPEAEQVISESYVDQSDSVEVLSLSTSEAFGRFKGCAFDGSAPEGISRTHRRGYDVVSGEWEMAGDKEKETPEQKWRRLQCEVKELITDVDAIKESIQEGDKEGSGFAPGQLMQNVAQVQKMLLDLNLEHTLGPDALFSLSDPQAALRKKMFAQLETLKCGSSKGDVTSASTPSARNARQGTADVPPGGFAYELYYRPEYSKLQETAKLAALEDRIKRLENVVGFDNQKLAMLTGPTNGKSLIEAMNQLSSKLFLLEAPNIEQVEARLIVLTQRLQQLSEKRLLQEDTDRQSKVNELYELLRKADTLSDSLPRVVERLVCLQDLHEQALHFGKAINQLDLVQQHLATGLKNNDKSLSDVQKNFVQNIETINKNISLLESKLSQLKN
;
A
#
# COMPACT_ATOMS: atom_id res chain seq x y z
N MET A 1 51.61 -1.73 -3.76
CA MET A 1 52.13 -0.62 -2.92
C MET A 1 51.77 -0.96 -1.48
N ALA A 2 52.74 -0.94 -0.57
CA ALA A 2 52.49 -1.33 0.82
C ALA A 2 51.55 -0.33 1.50
N ASP A 3 50.53 -0.84 2.19
CA ASP A 3 49.59 -0.03 2.96
C ASP A 3 50.32 0.68 4.10
N SER A 4 50.11 2.00 4.24
CA SER A 4 50.80 2.83 5.24
C SER A 4 50.56 2.37 6.69
N LYS A 5 49.50 1.59 6.94
CA LYS A 5 49.19 1.01 8.25
C LYS A 5 50.16 -0.10 8.66
N TYR A 6 50.72 -0.84 7.69
CA TYR A 6 51.52 -2.05 7.94
C TYR A 6 53.02 -1.86 7.70
N ALA A 7 53.43 -0.74 7.11
CA ALA A 7 54.83 -0.46 6.77
C ALA A 7 55.80 -0.42 7.97
N GLY A 8 55.31 -0.15 9.18
CA GLY A 8 56.12 -0.09 10.41
C GLY A 8 56.21 -1.41 11.19
N LEU A 9 55.51 -2.46 10.76
CA LEU A 9 55.47 -3.74 11.46
C LEU A 9 56.54 -4.69 10.89
N PRO A 10 57.44 -5.26 11.72
CA PRO A 10 58.35 -6.30 11.26
C PRO A 10 57.59 -7.60 10.97
N GLY A 11 57.99 -8.33 9.92
CA GLY A 11 57.43 -9.65 9.60
C GLY A 11 56.21 -9.68 8.67
N ILE A 12 55.87 -8.55 8.02
CA ILE A 12 54.83 -8.52 6.98
C ILE A 12 55.41 -8.95 5.64
N ALA A 13 54.79 -9.93 4.99
CA ALA A 13 55.15 -10.35 3.64
C ALA A 13 54.68 -9.31 2.62
N GLN A 14 55.61 -8.66 1.92
CA GLN A 14 55.31 -7.61 0.92
C GLN A 14 55.27 -8.13 -0.52
N ASP A 15 56.02 -9.20 -0.80
CA ASP A 15 56.20 -9.76 -2.15
C ASP A 15 55.47 -11.11 -2.33
N GLN A 16 54.42 -11.35 -1.55
CA GLN A 16 53.57 -12.53 -1.68
C GLN A 16 52.21 -12.14 -2.28
N PRO A 17 51.60 -12.97 -3.14
CA PRO A 17 50.23 -12.76 -3.58
C PRO A 17 49.29 -12.81 -2.37
N ASP A 18 48.28 -11.94 -2.37
CA ASP A 18 47.31 -11.82 -1.28
C ASP A 18 46.41 -13.06 -1.17
N VAL A 19 46.15 -13.73 -2.30
CA VAL A 19 45.28 -14.90 -2.41
C VAL A 19 45.98 -16.00 -3.21
N TYR A 20 45.96 -17.22 -2.68
CA TYR A 20 46.39 -18.44 -3.38
C TYR A 20 45.14 -19.27 -3.70
N GLU A 21 44.69 -19.20 -4.95
CA GLU A 21 43.52 -19.92 -5.45
C GLU A 21 43.87 -20.83 -6.64
N THR A 22 43.06 -21.86 -6.85
CA THR A 22 43.13 -22.72 -8.04
C THR A 22 42.54 -22.00 -9.24
N GLU A 23 43.04 -22.28 -10.45
CA GLU A 23 42.48 -21.72 -11.68
C GLU A 23 40.97 -21.94 -11.76
N GLU A 24 40.21 -20.88 -12.02
CA GLU A 24 38.76 -20.93 -12.12
C GLU A 24 38.37 -21.73 -13.38
N LEU A 25 37.84 -22.94 -13.18
CA LEU A 25 37.45 -23.81 -14.28
C LEU A 25 36.12 -23.33 -14.88
N PRO A 26 35.98 -23.32 -16.22
CA PRO A 26 34.76 -22.90 -16.90
C PRO A 26 33.55 -23.80 -16.63
N GLU A 27 33.73 -24.94 -15.95
CA GLU A 27 32.66 -25.84 -15.54
C GLU A 27 31.70 -25.19 -14.52
N ALA A 28 32.16 -24.22 -13.73
CA ALA A 28 31.32 -23.47 -12.78
C ALA A 28 30.28 -22.55 -13.45
N GLU A 29 30.49 -22.18 -14.72
CA GLU A 29 29.58 -21.34 -15.51
C GLU A 29 28.58 -22.16 -16.35
N GLN A 30 28.74 -23.49 -16.39
CA GLN A 30 27.84 -24.35 -17.15
C GLN A 30 26.49 -24.48 -16.45
N VAL A 31 25.44 -24.05 -17.15
CA VAL A 31 24.05 -24.21 -16.70
C VAL A 31 23.68 -25.69 -16.77
N ILE A 32 23.89 -26.42 -15.68
CA ILE A 32 23.28 -27.73 -15.47
C ILE A 32 21.80 -27.46 -15.19
N SER A 33 20.94 -27.63 -16.18
CA SER A 33 19.50 -27.55 -15.98
C SER A 33 19.05 -28.72 -15.11
N GLU A 34 18.98 -28.52 -13.78
CA GLU A 34 18.40 -29.47 -12.82
C GLU A 34 16.87 -29.57 -12.95
N SER A 35 16.37 -29.81 -14.16
CA SER A 35 14.95 -30.08 -14.41
C SER A 35 14.77 -31.39 -15.17
N TYR A 36 15.42 -32.44 -14.69
CA TYR A 36 14.91 -33.80 -14.88
C TYR A 36 13.83 -34.04 -13.83
N VAL A 37 12.64 -33.48 -14.04
CA VAL A 37 11.45 -34.08 -13.44
C VAL A 37 11.27 -35.39 -14.18
N ASP A 38 11.48 -36.49 -13.48
CA ASP A 38 11.35 -37.85 -13.99
C ASP A 38 9.95 -37.99 -14.62
N GLN A 39 9.87 -37.88 -15.95
CA GLN A 39 8.66 -38.10 -16.73
C GLN A 39 8.39 -39.61 -16.71
N SER A 40 7.97 -40.11 -15.56
CA SER A 40 7.56 -41.50 -15.40
C SER A 40 6.17 -41.67 -16.02
N ASP A 41 6.00 -42.69 -16.87
CA ASP A 41 4.72 -43.03 -17.51
C ASP A 41 3.58 -43.31 -16.51
N SER A 42 3.90 -43.44 -15.21
CA SER A 42 2.95 -43.66 -14.11
C SER A 42 2.43 -42.38 -13.46
N VAL A 43 2.96 -41.20 -13.79
CA VAL A 43 2.59 -39.93 -13.17
C VAL A 43 2.12 -38.93 -14.23
N GLU A 44 0.84 -38.59 -14.20
CA GLU A 44 0.30 -37.50 -15.02
C GLU A 44 0.66 -36.14 -14.40
N VAL A 45 1.47 -35.36 -15.13
CA VAL A 45 1.79 -33.98 -14.76
C VAL A 45 0.66 -33.07 -15.23
N LEU A 46 -0.18 -32.63 -14.31
CA LEU A 46 -1.26 -31.69 -14.59
C LEU A 46 -0.79 -30.24 -14.36
N SER A 47 -0.81 -29.42 -15.42
CA SER A 47 -0.60 -27.98 -15.30
C SER A 47 -1.90 -27.30 -14.86
N LEU A 48 -2.00 -27.00 -13.58
CA LEU A 48 -3.14 -26.26 -13.04
C LEU A 48 -2.94 -24.77 -13.27
N SER A 49 -3.85 -24.15 -14.04
CA SER A 49 -3.91 -22.70 -14.13
C SER A 49 -4.78 -22.16 -12.98
N THR A 50 -4.18 -21.29 -12.15
CA THR A 50 -4.88 -20.70 -10.99
C THR A 50 -6.05 -19.82 -11.41
N SER A 51 -5.98 -19.22 -12.60
CA SER A 51 -7.04 -18.39 -13.17
C SER A 51 -8.27 -19.21 -13.59
N GLU A 52 -8.10 -20.35 -14.29
CA GLU A 52 -9.23 -21.20 -14.65
C GLU A 52 -9.81 -21.90 -13.44
N ALA A 53 -8.95 -22.34 -12.49
CA ALA A 53 -9.41 -22.89 -11.22
C ALA A 53 -10.26 -21.86 -10.46
N PHE A 54 -9.80 -20.61 -10.33
CA PHE A 54 -10.60 -19.54 -9.73
C PHE A 54 -11.91 -19.31 -10.47
N GLY A 55 -11.90 -19.29 -11.80
CA GLY A 55 -13.12 -19.18 -12.61
C GLY A 55 -14.14 -20.28 -12.34
N ARG A 56 -13.69 -21.53 -12.13
CA ARG A 56 -14.56 -22.67 -11.82
C ARG A 56 -15.21 -22.60 -10.44
N PHE A 57 -14.52 -22.01 -9.46
CA PHE A 57 -15.04 -21.88 -8.09
C PHE A 57 -15.63 -20.50 -7.77
N LYS A 58 -15.55 -19.55 -8.71
CA LYS A 58 -16.12 -18.21 -8.55
C LYS A 58 -17.64 -18.29 -8.46
N GLY A 59 -18.18 -17.92 -7.30
CA GLY A 59 -19.61 -17.94 -7.02
C GLY A 59 -20.08 -19.17 -6.23
N CYS A 60 -19.21 -20.15 -5.99
CA CYS A 60 -19.47 -21.23 -5.05
C CYS A 60 -19.17 -20.73 -3.63
N ALA A 61 -20.20 -20.48 -2.83
CA ALA A 61 -20.07 -20.20 -1.40
C ALA A 61 -20.23 -21.51 -0.61
N PHE A 62 -19.38 -21.72 0.39
CA PHE A 62 -19.48 -22.85 1.29
C PHE A 62 -20.29 -22.45 2.53
N ASP A 63 -21.35 -23.20 2.83
CA ASP A 63 -22.05 -23.08 4.10
C ASP A 63 -21.25 -23.82 5.18
N GLY A 64 -20.80 -23.10 6.21
CA GLY A 64 -19.95 -23.59 7.29
C GLY A 64 -20.63 -24.53 8.29
N SER A 65 -21.85 -24.98 8.00
CA SER A 65 -22.58 -25.94 8.83
C SER A 65 -21.90 -27.30 8.76
N ALA A 66 -20.96 -27.55 9.67
CA ALA A 66 -20.34 -28.85 9.84
C ALA A 66 -21.42 -29.92 10.08
N PRO A 67 -21.29 -31.15 9.54
CA PRO A 67 -22.18 -32.25 9.88
C PRO A 67 -21.84 -32.76 11.29
N GLU A 68 -22.17 -31.99 12.32
CA GLU A 68 -22.13 -32.45 13.70
C GLU A 68 -23.41 -33.24 14.00
N GLY A 69 -23.24 -34.52 14.33
CA GLY A 69 -24.27 -35.29 15.05
C GLY A 69 -24.77 -36.54 14.32
N ILE A 70 -24.61 -37.68 14.98
CA ILE A 70 -25.25 -38.95 14.64
C ILE A 70 -26.74 -38.81 14.95
N SER A 71 -27.59 -38.57 13.94
CA SER A 71 -29.05 -38.61 14.06
C SER A 71 -29.69 -39.42 12.91
N ARG A 72 -30.85 -40.04 13.20
CA ARG A 72 -31.50 -41.12 12.43
C ARG A 72 -32.49 -40.66 11.34
N THR A 73 -32.51 -39.40 10.95
CA THR A 73 -33.36 -38.92 9.85
C THR A 73 -32.58 -38.73 8.56
N HIS A 74 -33.21 -39.05 7.43
CA HIS A 74 -32.62 -39.04 6.09
C HIS A 74 -31.88 -37.72 5.80
N ARG A 75 -30.59 -37.82 5.46
CA ARG A 75 -29.71 -36.68 5.19
C ARG A 75 -30.07 -36.06 3.84
N ARG A 76 -30.37 -34.76 3.79
CA ARG A 76 -30.12 -33.99 2.56
C ARG A 76 -28.62 -33.88 2.42
N GLY A 77 -28.10 -34.30 1.28
CA GLY A 77 -26.71 -34.01 0.91
C GLY A 77 -26.54 -32.53 0.57
N TYR A 78 -25.32 -32.19 0.19
CA TYR A 78 -24.87 -30.89 -0.32
C TYR A 78 -25.95 -30.13 -1.10
N ASP A 79 -26.54 -29.10 -0.49
CA ASP A 79 -27.41 -28.14 -1.19
C ASP A 79 -26.57 -26.92 -1.57
N VAL A 80 -26.44 -26.67 -2.87
CA VAL A 80 -25.85 -25.45 -3.41
C VAL A 80 -26.98 -24.41 -3.43
N VAL A 81 -27.01 -23.53 -2.43
CA VAL A 81 -27.96 -22.42 -2.39
C VAL A 81 -27.50 -21.36 -3.38
N SER A 82 -28.28 -21.14 -4.44
CA SER A 82 -28.04 -20.08 -5.42
C SER A 82 -29.20 -19.09 -5.42
N GLY A 83 -28.98 -17.89 -4.87
CA GLY A 83 -29.81 -16.69 -5.11
C GLY A 83 -30.53 -16.10 -3.89
N GLU A 84 -30.73 -14.77 -3.94
CA GLU A 84 -31.43 -13.92 -2.94
C GLU A 84 -32.97 -13.93 -3.08
N TRP A 85 -33.55 -14.93 -3.76
CA TRP A 85 -34.96 -14.95 -4.12
C TRP A 85 -35.74 -15.94 -3.28
N GLU A 86 -36.13 -15.52 -2.07
CA GLU A 86 -37.07 -16.28 -1.24
C GLU A 86 -38.37 -15.48 -1.02
N MET A 87 -39.50 -16.12 -1.31
CA MET A 87 -40.81 -15.72 -0.79
C MET A 87 -41.03 -16.44 0.55
N ALA A 88 -41.36 -15.69 1.60
CA ALA A 88 -41.65 -16.28 2.91
C ALA A 88 -42.86 -17.23 2.80
N GLY A 89 -42.74 -18.44 3.36
CA GLY A 89 -43.85 -19.39 3.42
C GLY A 89 -44.98 -18.91 4.35
N ASP A 90 -46.19 -19.44 4.15
CA ASP A 90 -47.50 -19.05 4.71
C ASP A 90 -47.62 -18.82 6.24
N LYS A 91 -46.55 -18.88 7.03
CA LYS A 91 -46.59 -18.82 8.51
C LYS A 91 -45.52 -17.92 9.15
N GLU A 92 -44.73 -17.18 8.39
CA GLU A 92 -43.74 -16.23 8.93
C GLU A 92 -44.21 -14.77 8.80
N LYS A 93 -43.80 -13.90 9.73
CA LYS A 93 -44.14 -12.46 9.69
C LYS A 93 -43.29 -11.77 8.62
N GLU A 94 -43.93 -11.31 7.55
CA GLU A 94 -43.28 -10.61 6.44
C GLU A 94 -42.64 -9.27 6.88
N THR A 95 -41.44 -8.99 6.36
CA THR A 95 -40.84 -7.66 6.44
C THR A 95 -41.58 -6.66 5.54
N PRO A 96 -41.52 -5.33 5.81
CA PRO A 96 -42.20 -4.33 4.99
C PRO A 96 -41.82 -4.37 3.50
N GLU A 97 -40.56 -4.68 3.19
CA GLU A 97 -40.07 -4.82 1.81
C GLU A 97 -40.58 -6.09 1.13
N GLN A 98 -40.61 -7.22 1.83
CA GLN A 98 -41.21 -8.46 1.32
C GLN A 98 -42.71 -8.30 1.07
N LYS A 99 -43.42 -7.64 1.99
CA LYS A 99 -44.85 -7.34 1.84
C LYS A 99 -45.11 -6.41 0.65
N TRP A 100 -44.26 -5.41 0.42
CA TRP A 100 -44.35 -4.54 -0.75
C TRP A 100 -44.14 -5.32 -2.06
N ARG A 101 -43.14 -6.22 -2.11
CA ARG A 101 -42.89 -7.07 -3.29
C ARG A 101 -44.04 -8.04 -3.52
N ARG A 102 -44.61 -8.64 -2.48
CA ARG A 102 -45.80 -9.50 -2.56
C ARG A 102 -47.01 -8.73 -3.10
N LEU A 103 -47.28 -7.55 -2.55
CA LEU A 103 -48.33 -6.66 -3.05
C LEU A 103 -48.10 -6.24 -4.51
N GLN A 104 -46.85 -6.03 -4.93
CA GLN A 104 -46.53 -5.75 -6.33
C GLN A 104 -46.84 -6.96 -7.23
N CYS A 105 -46.59 -8.18 -6.76
CA CYS A 105 -46.97 -9.40 -7.47
C CYS A 105 -48.48 -9.60 -7.50
N GLU A 106 -49.18 -9.47 -6.37
CA GLU A 106 -50.64 -9.57 -6.26
C GLU A 106 -51.35 -8.53 -7.14
N VAL A 107 -50.85 -7.29 -7.22
CA VAL A 107 -51.40 -6.26 -8.11
C VAL A 107 -51.17 -6.60 -9.58
N LYS A 108 -50.03 -7.20 -9.94
CA LYS A 108 -49.78 -7.66 -11.32
C LYS A 108 -50.67 -8.84 -11.69
N GLU A 109 -50.87 -9.78 -10.77
CA GLU A 109 -51.79 -10.91 -10.93
C GLU A 109 -53.23 -10.42 -11.10
N LEU A 110 -53.65 -9.43 -10.30
CA LEU A 110 -54.96 -8.81 -10.45
C LEU A 110 -55.12 -8.08 -11.79
N ILE A 111 -54.07 -7.46 -12.33
CA ILE A 111 -54.11 -6.88 -13.69
C ILE A 111 -54.33 -7.98 -14.72
N THR A 112 -53.58 -9.08 -14.64
CA THR A 112 -53.73 -10.20 -15.58
C THR A 112 -55.11 -10.85 -15.50
N ASP A 113 -55.68 -10.96 -14.30
CA ASP A 113 -57.03 -11.49 -14.10
C ASP A 113 -58.10 -10.55 -14.67
N VAL A 114 -57.96 -9.24 -14.47
CA VAL A 114 -58.90 -8.25 -15.04
C VAL A 114 -58.80 -8.18 -16.56
N ASP A 115 -57.60 -8.35 -17.13
CA ASP A 115 -57.40 -8.51 -18.57
C ASP A 115 -58.06 -9.79 -19.09
N ALA A 116 -57.91 -10.92 -18.40
CA ALA A 116 -58.58 -12.18 -18.74
C ALA A 116 -60.12 -12.09 -18.62
N ILE A 117 -60.63 -11.35 -17.64
CA ILE A 117 -62.07 -11.06 -17.49
C ILE A 117 -62.55 -10.15 -18.64
N LYS A 118 -61.75 -9.18 -19.06
CA LYS A 118 -62.07 -8.31 -20.19
C LYS A 118 -62.07 -9.06 -21.53
N GLU A 119 -61.20 -10.05 -21.69
CA GLU A 119 -61.18 -10.93 -22.86
C GLU A 119 -62.38 -11.88 -22.86
N SER A 120 -62.70 -12.51 -21.72
CA SER A 120 -63.89 -13.38 -21.60
C SER A 120 -65.22 -12.65 -21.80
N ILE A 121 -65.36 -11.39 -21.34
CA ILE A 121 -66.54 -10.54 -21.62
C ILE A 121 -66.65 -10.17 -23.11
N GLN A 122 -65.54 -10.13 -23.86
CA GLN A 122 -65.58 -9.93 -25.31
C GLN A 122 -66.05 -11.18 -26.07
N GLU A 123 -65.88 -12.37 -25.50
CA GLU A 123 -66.18 -13.66 -26.13
C GLU A 123 -67.55 -14.28 -25.75
N GLY A 124 -68.22 -13.83 -24.68
CA GLY A 124 -69.58 -14.30 -24.34
C GLY A 124 -70.20 -13.63 -23.10
N ASP A 125 -71.54 -13.58 -23.07
CA ASP A 125 -72.43 -13.15 -21.98
C ASP A 125 -72.52 -11.66 -21.62
N LYS A 126 -73.50 -10.98 -22.27
CA LYS A 126 -74.10 -9.73 -21.79
C LYS A 126 -75.11 -10.02 -20.68
N GLU A 127 -74.66 -10.26 -19.46
CA GLU A 127 -75.38 -9.97 -18.20
C GLU A 127 -74.61 -10.53 -17.00
N GLY A 128 -73.84 -9.67 -16.32
CA GLY A 128 -73.12 -10.10 -15.11
C GLY A 128 -72.25 -9.00 -14.48
N SER A 129 -72.81 -8.31 -13.49
CA SER A 129 -72.20 -7.34 -12.57
C SER A 129 -71.90 -5.93 -13.13
N GLY A 130 -72.54 -4.92 -12.52
CA GLY A 130 -72.57 -3.51 -12.94
C GLY A 130 -71.29 -2.72 -12.70
N PHE A 131 -70.12 -3.31 -12.94
CA PHE A 131 -68.84 -2.61 -12.90
C PHE A 131 -68.14 -2.78 -14.25
N ALA A 132 -67.90 -1.68 -14.97
CA ALA A 132 -67.19 -1.75 -16.25
C ALA A 132 -65.77 -2.28 -15.99
N PRO A 133 -65.32 -3.38 -16.64
CA PRO A 133 -63.96 -3.92 -16.46
C PRO A 133 -62.89 -2.86 -16.79
N GLY A 134 -63.19 -1.91 -17.68
CA GLY A 134 -62.35 -0.75 -17.94
C GLY A 134 -62.18 0.21 -16.76
N GLN A 135 -63.21 0.40 -15.92
CA GLN A 135 -63.09 1.20 -14.70
C GLN A 135 -62.28 0.48 -13.63
N LEU A 136 -62.43 -0.85 -13.50
CA LEU A 136 -61.62 -1.64 -12.59
C LEU A 136 -60.14 -1.62 -13.00
N MET A 137 -59.84 -1.77 -14.29
CA MET A 137 -58.49 -1.63 -14.84
C MET A 137 -57.91 -0.24 -14.60
N GLN A 138 -58.70 0.82 -14.77
CA GLN A 138 -58.27 2.19 -14.47
C GLN A 138 -57.96 2.36 -12.97
N ASN A 139 -58.80 1.81 -12.10
CA ASN A 139 -58.59 1.84 -10.65
C ASN A 139 -57.35 1.02 -10.24
N VAL A 140 -57.13 -0.17 -10.82
CA VAL A 140 -55.95 -1.01 -10.53
C VAL A 140 -54.67 -0.37 -11.06
N ALA A 141 -54.70 0.24 -12.25
CA ALA A 141 -53.58 1.03 -12.77
C ALA A 141 -53.30 2.27 -11.90
N GLN A 142 -54.34 2.90 -11.35
CA GLN A 142 -54.18 3.99 -10.40
C GLN A 142 -53.59 3.50 -9.07
N VAL A 143 -53.97 2.32 -8.57
CA VAL A 143 -53.37 1.69 -7.39
C VAL A 143 -51.91 1.32 -7.64
N GLN A 144 -51.56 0.80 -8.81
CA GLN A 144 -50.18 0.54 -9.21
C GLN A 144 -49.36 1.85 -9.23
N LYS A 145 -49.92 2.91 -9.81
CA LYS A 145 -49.29 4.22 -9.84
C LYS A 145 -49.14 4.81 -8.44
N MET A 146 -50.16 4.72 -7.59
CA MET A 146 -50.08 5.14 -6.19
C MET A 146 -49.05 4.31 -5.39
N LEU A 147 -48.92 3.01 -5.65
CA LEU A 147 -47.93 2.15 -4.99
C LEU A 147 -46.49 2.49 -5.41
N LEU A 148 -46.30 2.96 -6.64
CA LEU A 148 -45.03 3.51 -7.15
C LEU A 148 -44.76 4.93 -6.62
N ASP A 149 -45.78 5.80 -6.61
CA ASP A 149 -45.71 7.19 -6.16
C ASP A 149 -45.53 7.29 -4.63
N LEU A 150 -46.17 6.43 -3.84
CA LEU A 150 -45.94 6.33 -2.39
C LEU A 150 -44.48 6.00 -2.06
N ASN A 151 -43.75 5.33 -2.97
CA ASN A 151 -42.34 5.04 -2.82
C ASN A 151 -41.44 6.26 -3.17
N LEU A 152 -41.95 7.23 -3.94
CA LEU A 152 -41.24 8.47 -4.35
C LEU A 152 -41.60 9.66 -3.45
N GLU A 153 -42.85 9.75 -2.99
CA GLU A 153 -43.38 10.87 -2.20
C GLU A 153 -43.09 10.70 -0.71
N HIS A 154 -43.19 9.48 -0.17
CA HIS A 154 -42.81 9.19 1.22
C HIS A 154 -41.30 9.27 1.45
N THR A 155 -40.50 9.10 0.39
CA THR A 155 -39.05 9.11 0.51
C THR A 155 -38.45 10.51 0.35
N LEU A 156 -39.04 11.42 -0.43
CA LEU A 156 -38.39 12.71 -0.76
C LEU A 156 -39.23 13.98 -0.50
N GLY A 157 -40.52 14.08 -0.83
CA GLY A 157 -41.26 15.35 -0.71
C GLY A 157 -40.80 16.47 -1.70
N PRO A 158 -41.61 17.52 -1.93
CA PRO A 158 -41.43 18.47 -3.03
C PRO A 158 -40.20 19.40 -2.88
N ASP A 159 -39.83 19.74 -1.65
CA ASP A 159 -38.62 20.53 -1.37
C ASP A 159 -37.32 19.71 -1.52
N ALA A 160 -37.41 18.37 -1.47
CA ALA A 160 -36.25 17.52 -1.71
C ALA A 160 -35.93 17.37 -3.19
N LEU A 161 -36.88 17.54 -4.11
CA LEU A 161 -36.60 17.46 -5.55
C LEU A 161 -35.64 18.58 -6.02
N PHE A 162 -35.80 19.79 -5.50
CA PHE A 162 -34.92 20.92 -5.81
C PHE A 162 -33.58 20.85 -5.07
N SER A 163 -33.56 20.22 -3.88
CA SER A 163 -32.30 19.98 -3.15
C SER A 163 -31.59 18.70 -3.60
N LEU A 164 -32.24 17.71 -4.22
CA LEU A 164 -31.58 16.52 -4.75
C LEU A 164 -30.93 16.77 -6.11
N SER A 165 -31.46 17.69 -6.92
CA SER A 165 -30.82 18.03 -8.19
C SER A 165 -29.40 18.60 -7.98
N ASP A 166 -29.17 19.30 -6.87
CA ASP A 166 -27.82 19.69 -6.45
C ASP A 166 -27.74 20.07 -4.95
N PRO A 167 -27.61 19.08 -4.03
CA PRO A 167 -27.71 19.31 -2.58
C PRO A 167 -26.55 20.13 -2.04
N GLN A 168 -25.37 19.98 -2.65
CA GLN A 168 -24.21 20.76 -2.29
C GLN A 168 -24.35 22.22 -2.71
N ALA A 169 -24.94 22.52 -3.88
CA ALA A 169 -25.08 23.89 -4.35
C ALA A 169 -26.05 24.71 -3.47
N ALA A 170 -27.16 24.11 -3.05
CA ALA A 170 -28.13 24.75 -2.16
C ALA A 170 -27.56 25.03 -0.76
N LEU A 171 -26.81 24.06 -0.19
CA LEU A 171 -26.13 24.23 1.09
C LEU A 171 -25.02 25.29 1.02
N ARG A 172 -24.19 25.27 -0.04
CA ARG A 172 -23.15 26.29 -0.27
C ARG A 172 -23.76 27.68 -0.34
N LYS A 173 -24.83 27.88 -1.12
CA LYS A 173 -25.51 29.19 -1.25
C LYS A 173 -26.09 29.68 0.09
N LYS A 174 -26.73 28.80 0.86
CA LYS A 174 -27.23 29.14 2.21
C LYS A 174 -26.10 29.51 3.16
N MET A 175 -24.98 28.78 3.13
CA MET A 175 -23.82 29.07 3.99
C MET A 175 -23.14 30.39 3.59
N PHE A 176 -22.98 30.65 2.29
CA PHE A 176 -22.45 31.93 1.80
C PHE A 176 -23.37 33.11 2.18
N ALA A 177 -24.69 32.97 2.03
CA ALA A 177 -25.64 34.00 2.45
C ALA A 177 -25.57 34.27 3.96
N GLN A 178 -25.44 33.23 4.79
CA GLN A 178 -25.23 33.38 6.23
C GLN A 178 -23.91 34.12 6.54
N LEU A 179 -22.80 33.72 5.91
CA LEU A 179 -21.50 34.40 6.07
C LEU A 179 -21.56 35.88 5.61
N GLU A 180 -22.29 36.19 4.54
CA GLU A 180 -22.48 37.56 4.05
C GLU A 180 -23.34 38.41 4.99
N THR A 181 -24.44 37.87 5.51
CA THR A 181 -25.28 38.59 6.49
C THR A 181 -24.51 38.95 7.77
N LEU A 182 -23.57 38.10 8.17
CA LEU A 182 -22.75 38.34 9.36
C LEU A 182 -21.52 39.22 9.07
N LYS A 183 -20.99 39.19 7.85
CA LYS A 183 -20.02 40.20 7.38
C LYS A 183 -20.63 41.60 7.35
N CYS A 184 -21.90 41.74 6.94
CA CYS A 184 -22.64 43.00 7.00
C CYS A 184 -23.06 43.41 8.43
N GLY A 185 -23.23 42.44 9.34
CA GLY A 185 -23.53 42.71 10.76
C GLY A 185 -22.35 43.30 11.55
N SER A 186 -21.11 42.92 11.20
CA SER A 186 -19.90 43.36 11.90
C SER A 186 -19.30 44.69 11.43
N SER A 187 -19.90 45.40 10.46
CA SER A 187 -19.34 46.63 9.88
C SER A 187 -19.91 47.95 10.46
N LYS A 188 -20.44 47.94 11.69
CA LYS A 188 -20.77 49.16 12.45
C LYS A 188 -20.09 49.13 13.81
N GLY A 189 -18.79 49.40 13.85
CA GLY A 189 -18.02 49.45 15.09
C GLY A 189 -16.55 49.79 14.84
N ASP A 190 -16.29 51.09 14.81
CA ASP A 190 -15.06 51.83 15.09
C ASP A 190 -13.67 51.35 14.59
N VAL A 191 -12.99 52.29 13.94
CA VAL A 191 -11.63 52.18 13.44
C VAL A 191 -10.68 52.53 14.57
N THR A 192 -9.82 51.61 15.00
CA THR A 192 -8.40 51.87 15.32
C THR A 192 -7.70 50.64 15.90
N SER A 193 -6.42 50.50 15.52
CA SER A 193 -5.34 49.76 16.21
C SER A 193 -5.02 48.34 15.71
N ALA A 194 -3.90 48.29 15.00
CA ALA A 194 -3.10 47.12 14.72
C ALA A 194 -2.51 46.49 15.99
N SER A 195 -2.42 45.15 16.05
CA SER A 195 -1.24 44.42 16.56
C SER A 195 -1.37 42.89 16.39
N THR A 196 -0.32 42.33 15.79
CA THR A 196 0.38 41.03 15.97
C THR A 196 -0.31 39.87 16.72
N PRO A 197 -0.26 38.61 16.20
CA PRO A 197 -0.75 37.44 16.92
C PRO A 197 0.34 36.87 17.84
N SER A 198 0.01 36.67 19.12
CA SER A 198 0.83 35.90 20.06
C SER A 198 0.03 34.71 20.54
N ALA A 199 0.50 33.52 20.19
CA ALA A 199 -0.08 32.24 20.59
C ALA A 199 0.19 31.97 22.07
N ARG A 200 -0.88 31.80 22.86
CA ARG A 200 -0.82 31.15 24.18
C ARG A 200 -1.97 30.17 24.36
N ASN A 201 -1.60 28.89 24.30
CA ASN A 201 -2.12 27.71 25.02
C ASN A 201 -3.53 27.80 25.62
N ALA A 202 -4.49 27.08 25.02
CA ALA A 202 -5.77 26.75 25.63
C ALA A 202 -5.66 25.42 26.40
N ARG A 203 -5.85 25.48 27.73
CA ARG A 203 -6.29 24.37 28.56
C ARG A 203 -7.82 24.34 28.57
N GLN A 204 -8.36 23.13 28.55
CA GLN A 204 -9.75 22.70 28.82
C GLN A 204 -10.69 23.73 29.47
N GLY A 205 -11.85 23.91 28.84
CA GLY A 205 -13.00 24.63 29.39
C GLY A 205 -14.18 24.55 28.43
N THR A 206 -15.35 24.25 29.00
CA THR A 206 -16.65 24.09 28.36
C THR A 206 -17.08 25.28 27.49
N ALA A 207 -17.97 24.98 26.55
CA ALA A 207 -18.59 25.89 25.60
C ALA A 207 -18.97 27.27 26.18
N ASP A 208 -18.28 28.30 25.73
CA ASP A 208 -18.80 29.66 25.64
C ASP A 208 -18.42 30.20 24.26
N VAL A 209 -19.30 29.94 23.28
CA VAL A 209 -19.26 30.60 21.97
C VAL A 209 -19.91 31.98 22.16
N PRO A 210 -19.20 33.10 21.90
CA PRO A 210 -19.84 34.42 21.91
C PRO A 210 -20.94 34.49 20.83
N PRO A 211 -22.07 35.18 21.09
CA PRO A 211 -23.19 35.24 20.16
C PRO A 211 -22.78 36.04 18.92
N GLY A 212 -22.28 35.32 17.90
CA GLY A 212 -21.83 35.89 16.62
C GLY A 212 -20.52 35.35 16.06
N GLY A 213 -19.80 34.45 16.76
CA GLY A 213 -18.57 33.84 16.26
C GLY A 213 -18.79 32.52 15.50
N PHE A 214 -18.38 32.44 14.23
CA PHE A 214 -18.30 31.16 13.50
C PHE A 214 -16.99 30.45 13.79
N ALA A 215 -17.07 29.24 14.35
CA ALA A 215 -15.94 28.31 14.39
C ALA A 215 -15.90 27.52 13.08
N TYR A 216 -14.85 27.73 12.27
CA TYR A 216 -14.61 26.91 11.08
C TYR A 216 -13.80 25.68 11.47
N GLU A 217 -14.48 24.53 11.58
CA GLU A 217 -13.83 23.25 11.87
C GLU A 217 -13.42 22.58 10.55
N LEU A 218 -12.11 22.51 10.33
CA LEU A 218 -11.50 21.96 9.12
C LEU A 218 -11.30 20.45 9.30
N TYR A 219 -12.23 19.65 8.79
CA TYR A 219 -12.14 18.20 8.82
C TYR A 219 -11.22 17.69 7.71
N TYR A 220 -9.94 17.52 8.03
CA TYR A 220 -8.98 16.84 7.15
C TYR A 220 -9.05 15.33 7.39
N ARG A 221 -9.27 14.54 6.32
CA ARG A 221 -9.18 13.07 6.36
C ARG A 221 -7.80 12.64 5.85
N PRO A 222 -6.80 12.43 6.73
CA PRO A 222 -5.43 12.11 6.31
C PRO A 222 -5.34 10.77 5.57
N GLU A 223 -6.23 9.82 5.87
CA GLU A 223 -6.28 8.52 5.20
C GLU A 223 -6.57 8.64 3.71
N TYR A 224 -7.40 9.60 3.30
CA TYR A 224 -7.74 9.80 1.89
C TYR A 224 -6.53 10.31 1.08
N SER A 225 -5.74 11.24 1.64
CA SER A 225 -4.51 11.71 0.98
C SER A 225 -3.47 10.59 0.86
N LYS A 226 -3.27 9.80 1.92
CA LYS A 226 -2.37 8.64 1.89
C LYS A 226 -2.83 7.60 0.87
N LEU A 227 -4.13 7.31 0.79
CA LEU A 227 -4.71 6.41 -0.20
C LEU A 227 -4.49 6.94 -1.63
N GLN A 228 -4.64 8.24 -1.85
CA GLN A 228 -4.35 8.83 -3.17
C GLN A 228 -2.86 8.72 -3.55
N GLU A 229 -1.95 8.91 -2.60
CA GLU A 229 -0.51 8.72 -2.83
C GLU A 229 -0.17 7.25 -3.12
N THR A 230 -0.71 6.30 -2.35
CA THR A 230 -0.49 4.87 -2.60
C THR A 230 -1.13 4.41 -3.91
N ALA A 231 -2.29 4.96 -4.29
CA ALA A 231 -2.91 4.69 -5.59
C ALA A 231 -2.04 5.18 -6.76
N LYS A 232 -1.39 6.35 -6.62
CA LYS A 232 -0.42 6.84 -7.61
C LYS A 232 0.82 5.94 -7.69
N LEU A 233 1.35 5.49 -6.55
CA LEU A 233 2.47 4.55 -6.49
C LEU A 233 2.10 3.21 -7.13
N ALA A 234 0.92 2.66 -6.84
CA ALA A 234 0.41 1.43 -7.45
C ALA A 234 0.26 1.56 -8.97
N ALA A 235 -0.21 2.71 -9.48
CA ALA A 235 -0.30 2.96 -10.92
C ALA A 235 1.08 2.99 -11.61
N LEU A 236 2.10 3.54 -10.94
CA LEU A 236 3.48 3.50 -11.42
C LEU A 236 4.04 2.08 -11.37
N GLU A 237 3.78 1.33 -10.30
CA GLU A 237 4.17 -0.07 -10.16
C GLU A 237 3.54 -0.95 -11.25
N ASP A 238 2.25 -0.78 -11.55
CA ASP A 238 1.57 -1.48 -12.63
C ASP A 238 2.14 -1.13 -14.01
N ARG A 239 2.60 0.10 -14.20
CA ARG A 239 3.29 0.50 -15.44
C ARG A 239 4.68 -0.12 -15.51
N ILE A 240 5.43 -0.16 -14.41
CA ILE A 240 6.73 -0.82 -14.33
C ILE A 240 6.58 -2.32 -14.59
N LYS A 241 5.64 -3.00 -13.94
CA LYS A 241 5.30 -4.41 -14.20
C LYS A 241 4.97 -4.67 -15.67
N ARG A 242 4.19 -3.79 -16.30
CA ARG A 242 3.92 -3.89 -17.75
C ARG A 242 5.19 -3.76 -18.59
N LEU A 243 6.10 -2.85 -18.24
CA LEU A 243 7.39 -2.71 -18.93
C LEU A 243 8.31 -3.91 -18.68
N GLU A 244 8.33 -4.42 -17.45
CA GLU A 244 9.09 -5.62 -17.07
C GLU A 244 8.57 -6.87 -17.79
N ASN A 245 7.26 -7.01 -17.96
CA ASN A 245 6.68 -8.11 -18.74
C ASN A 245 7.06 -8.04 -20.23
N VAL A 246 7.21 -6.84 -20.79
CA VAL A 246 7.63 -6.65 -22.19
C VAL A 246 9.12 -6.93 -22.37
N VAL A 247 9.96 -6.49 -21.44
CA VAL A 247 11.42 -6.72 -21.48
C VAL A 247 11.78 -8.16 -21.08
N GLY A 248 10.95 -8.77 -20.24
CA GLY A 248 11.19 -10.07 -19.62
C GLY A 248 12.12 -9.95 -18.41
N PHE A 249 11.80 -10.64 -17.31
CA PHE A 249 12.63 -10.67 -16.09
C PHE A 249 13.59 -11.86 -16.04
N ASP A 250 13.45 -12.82 -16.96
CA ASP A 250 14.24 -14.04 -16.96
C ASP A 250 15.70 -13.72 -17.26
N ASN A 251 16.51 -13.62 -16.20
CA ASN A 251 17.94 -13.38 -16.29
C ASN A 251 18.64 -14.41 -17.20
N GLN A 252 18.08 -15.62 -17.33
CA GLN A 252 18.54 -16.67 -18.25
C GLN A 252 18.26 -16.33 -19.73
N LYS A 253 17.06 -15.82 -20.06
CA LYS A 253 16.74 -15.40 -21.45
C LYS A 253 17.49 -14.12 -21.82
N LEU A 254 17.64 -13.20 -20.88
CA LEU A 254 18.49 -12.02 -21.04
C LEU A 254 19.95 -12.42 -21.24
N ALA A 255 20.49 -13.33 -20.42
CA ALA A 255 21.85 -13.85 -20.59
C ALA A 255 22.06 -14.54 -21.94
N MET A 256 21.07 -15.27 -22.46
CA MET A 256 21.15 -15.85 -23.81
C MET A 256 21.22 -14.79 -24.92
N LEU A 257 20.50 -13.66 -24.77
CA LEU A 257 20.52 -12.54 -25.72
C LEU A 257 21.74 -11.63 -25.54
N THR A 258 22.27 -11.49 -24.33
CA THR A 258 23.42 -10.64 -23.99
C THR A 258 24.75 -11.39 -23.93
N GLY A 259 24.73 -12.71 -24.07
CA GLY A 259 25.93 -13.55 -24.24
C GLY A 259 26.88 -13.03 -25.33
N PRO A 260 26.39 -12.70 -26.56
CA PRO A 260 27.26 -12.11 -27.59
C PRO A 260 27.69 -10.66 -27.30
N THR A 261 27.04 -9.95 -26.37
CA THR A 261 27.35 -8.55 -26.01
C THR A 261 28.14 -8.41 -24.71
N ASN A 262 28.57 -9.52 -24.10
CA ASN A 262 29.32 -9.55 -22.85
C ASN A 262 28.59 -8.78 -21.71
N GLY A 263 27.27 -9.01 -21.58
CA GLY A 263 26.43 -8.41 -20.53
C GLY A 263 26.04 -6.95 -20.75
N LYS A 264 26.29 -6.37 -21.94
CA LYS A 264 25.88 -5.01 -22.26
C LYS A 264 24.43 -4.96 -22.74
N SER A 265 23.77 -3.84 -22.41
CA SER A 265 22.35 -3.49 -22.62
C SER A 265 21.67 -4.13 -23.83
N LEU A 266 20.34 -4.35 -23.73
CA LEU A 266 19.50 -4.85 -24.84
C LEU A 266 19.67 -4.03 -26.13
N ILE A 267 19.96 -2.74 -26.01
CA ILE A 267 20.21 -1.82 -27.13
C ILE A 267 21.47 -2.24 -27.90
N GLU A 268 22.54 -2.64 -27.21
CA GLU A 268 23.76 -3.10 -27.87
C GLU A 268 23.53 -4.43 -28.60
N ALA A 269 22.72 -5.33 -28.03
CA ALA A 269 22.33 -6.56 -28.69
C ALA A 269 21.49 -6.29 -29.95
N MET A 270 20.57 -5.33 -29.87
CA MET A 270 19.78 -4.86 -31.02
C MET A 270 20.68 -4.19 -32.08
N ASN A 271 21.65 -3.38 -31.67
CA ASN A 271 22.61 -2.76 -32.59
C ASN A 271 23.46 -3.83 -33.28
N GLN A 272 23.94 -4.85 -32.57
CA GLN A 272 24.65 -5.98 -33.17
C GLN A 272 23.78 -6.80 -34.11
N LEU A 273 22.50 -7.03 -33.77
CA LEU A 273 21.56 -7.68 -34.67
C LEU A 273 21.29 -6.83 -35.91
N SER A 274 21.16 -5.51 -35.76
CA SER A 274 20.97 -4.58 -36.88
C SER A 274 22.21 -4.49 -37.77
N SER A 275 23.42 -4.55 -37.21
CA SER A 275 24.65 -4.54 -37.98
C SER A 275 24.84 -5.88 -38.71
N LYS A 276 24.50 -7.00 -38.06
CA LYS A 276 24.43 -8.32 -38.71
C LYS A 276 23.35 -8.37 -39.81
N LEU A 277 22.21 -7.72 -39.61
CA LEU A 277 21.14 -7.60 -40.62
C LEU A 277 21.63 -6.78 -41.83
N PHE A 278 22.29 -5.65 -41.58
CA PHE A 278 22.89 -4.83 -42.62
C PHE A 278 24.01 -5.56 -43.37
N LEU A 279 24.79 -6.37 -42.65
CA LEU A 279 25.77 -7.28 -43.25
C LEU A 279 25.11 -8.41 -44.03
N LEU A 280 23.86 -8.79 -43.77
CA LEU A 280 23.20 -9.87 -44.51
C LEU A 280 22.76 -9.44 -45.93
N GLU A 281 22.80 -8.15 -46.23
CA GLU A 281 22.61 -7.65 -47.59
C GLU A 281 23.82 -8.07 -48.46
N ALA A 282 23.59 -9.06 -49.33
CA ALA A 282 24.59 -9.60 -50.27
C ALA A 282 25.50 -8.57 -50.98
N PRO A 283 25.00 -7.42 -51.50
CA PRO A 283 25.88 -6.45 -52.17
C PRO A 283 26.85 -5.75 -51.21
N ASN A 284 26.52 -5.63 -49.93
CA ASN A 284 27.36 -4.94 -48.95
C ASN A 284 28.49 -5.86 -48.46
N ILE A 285 28.27 -7.18 -48.40
CA ILE A 285 29.32 -8.16 -48.03
C ILE A 285 30.48 -8.11 -49.03
N GLU A 286 30.18 -8.21 -50.33
CA GLU A 286 31.20 -8.24 -51.38
C GLU A 286 32.01 -6.93 -51.41
N GLN A 287 31.34 -5.78 -51.21
CA GLN A 287 32.02 -4.49 -51.17
C GLN A 287 32.89 -4.33 -49.91
N VAL A 288 32.44 -4.83 -48.76
CA VAL A 288 33.20 -4.80 -47.51
C VAL A 288 34.40 -5.75 -47.57
N GLU A 289 34.24 -6.94 -48.15
CA GLU A 289 35.34 -7.90 -48.36
C GLU A 289 36.43 -7.32 -49.26
N ALA A 290 36.05 -6.71 -50.39
CA ALA A 290 37.00 -6.05 -51.30
C ALA A 290 37.77 -4.90 -50.61
N ARG A 291 37.10 -4.10 -49.77
CA ARG A 291 37.74 -3.03 -48.99
C ARG A 291 38.64 -3.57 -47.89
N LEU A 292 38.24 -4.67 -47.23
CA LEU A 292 39.04 -5.33 -46.20
C LEU A 292 40.35 -5.86 -46.76
N ILE A 293 40.33 -6.50 -47.93
CA ILE A 293 41.55 -6.99 -48.61
C ILE A 293 42.54 -5.85 -48.84
N VAL A 294 42.07 -4.71 -49.36
CA VAL A 294 42.90 -3.52 -49.58
C VAL A 294 43.43 -2.96 -48.27
N LEU A 295 42.61 -2.93 -47.21
CA LEU A 295 43.01 -2.45 -45.89
C LEU A 295 44.07 -3.35 -45.25
N THR A 296 43.92 -4.67 -45.31
CA THR A 296 44.93 -5.63 -44.83
C THR A 296 46.26 -5.45 -45.53
N GLN A 297 46.24 -5.20 -46.84
CA GLN A 297 47.46 -4.96 -47.62
C GLN A 297 48.16 -3.65 -47.19
N ARG A 298 47.38 -2.59 -46.92
CA ARG A 298 47.92 -1.33 -46.37
C ARG A 298 48.40 -1.46 -44.93
N LEU A 299 47.75 -2.29 -44.13
CA LEU A 299 48.12 -2.54 -42.74
C LEU A 299 49.43 -3.34 -42.66
N GLN A 300 49.65 -4.29 -43.56
CA GLN A 300 50.94 -4.97 -43.73
C GLN A 300 52.04 -3.95 -44.08
N GLN A 301 51.82 -3.09 -45.07
CA GLN A 301 52.77 -2.03 -45.45
C GLN A 301 53.03 -1.01 -44.33
N LEU A 302 52.04 -0.73 -43.48
CA LEU A 302 52.21 0.13 -42.32
C LEU A 302 52.93 -0.59 -41.17
N SER A 303 52.67 -1.88 -40.96
CA SER A 303 53.36 -2.67 -39.93
C SER A 303 54.86 -2.75 -40.20
N GLU A 304 55.27 -2.91 -41.46
CA GLU A 304 56.67 -2.85 -41.89
C GLU A 304 57.32 -1.49 -41.61
N LYS A 305 56.54 -0.40 -41.68
CA LYS A 305 57.01 0.97 -41.37
C LYS A 305 56.98 1.29 -39.87
N ARG A 306 56.07 0.66 -39.10
CA ARG A 306 55.85 0.93 -37.67
C ARG A 306 56.89 0.27 -36.77
N LEU A 307 57.57 -0.79 -37.24
CA LEU A 307 58.71 -1.41 -36.55
C LEU A 307 59.88 -0.43 -36.31
N LEU A 308 59.89 0.74 -36.96
CA LEU A 308 60.91 1.76 -36.82
C LEU A 308 60.55 2.88 -35.84
N GLN A 309 59.34 2.89 -35.25
CA GLN A 309 58.86 4.01 -34.42
C GLN A 309 58.26 3.57 -33.07
N GLU A 310 59.13 3.65 -32.05
CA GLU A 310 58.95 4.08 -30.64
C GLU A 310 58.09 3.31 -29.61
N ASP A 311 58.67 3.28 -28.40
CA ASP A 311 58.06 3.40 -27.06
C ASP A 311 57.03 2.35 -26.61
N THR A 312 57.49 1.10 -26.52
CA THR A 312 56.79 0.01 -25.83
C THR A 312 56.36 0.39 -24.41
N ASP A 313 57.17 1.18 -23.70
CA ASP A 313 56.92 1.57 -22.29
C ASP A 313 55.88 2.68 -22.13
N ARG A 314 55.72 3.55 -23.14
CA ARG A 314 54.62 4.53 -23.13
C ARG A 314 53.32 3.85 -23.53
N GLN A 315 53.39 2.92 -24.49
CA GLN A 315 52.23 2.14 -24.92
C GLN A 315 51.71 1.22 -23.81
N SER A 316 52.58 0.57 -23.03
CA SER A 316 52.17 -0.22 -21.86
C SER A 316 51.45 0.64 -20.81
N LYS A 317 52.02 1.80 -20.45
CA LYS A 317 51.39 2.74 -19.51
C LYS A 317 50.05 3.28 -20.00
N VAL A 318 49.94 3.59 -21.30
CA VAL A 318 48.67 4.04 -21.89
C VAL A 318 47.63 2.93 -21.88
N ASN A 319 48.04 1.68 -22.12
CA ASN A 319 47.13 0.53 -22.04
C ASN A 319 46.66 0.29 -20.59
N GLU A 320 47.54 0.38 -19.60
CA GLU A 320 47.17 0.31 -18.18
C GLU A 320 46.17 1.41 -17.80
N LEU A 321 46.41 2.65 -18.24
CA LEU A 321 45.48 3.77 -18.02
C LEU A 321 44.14 3.55 -18.71
N TYR A 322 44.13 2.97 -19.91
CA TYR A 322 42.90 2.65 -20.63
C TYR A 322 42.08 1.57 -19.92
N GLU A 323 42.73 0.55 -19.35
CA GLU A 323 42.04 -0.46 -18.55
C GLU A 323 41.46 0.13 -17.26
N LEU A 324 42.21 1.01 -16.58
CA LEU A 324 41.70 1.72 -15.40
C LEU A 324 40.52 2.62 -15.76
N LEU A 325 40.60 3.35 -16.88
CA LEU A 325 39.50 4.18 -17.38
C LEU A 325 38.27 3.33 -17.70
N ARG A 326 38.44 2.20 -18.38
CA ARG A 326 37.35 1.29 -18.71
C ARG A 326 36.66 0.73 -17.46
N LYS A 327 37.42 0.44 -16.39
CA LYS A 327 36.87 0.05 -15.08
C LYS A 327 36.20 1.22 -14.36
N ALA A 328 36.70 2.44 -14.53
CA ALA A 328 36.12 3.64 -13.95
C ALA A 328 34.83 4.10 -14.67
N ASP A 329 34.72 3.90 -15.98
CA ASP A 329 33.54 4.26 -16.77
C ASP A 329 32.30 3.49 -16.31
N THR A 330 32.43 2.19 -16.02
CA THR A 330 31.32 1.39 -15.49
C THR A 330 30.86 1.89 -14.12
N LEU A 331 31.79 2.37 -13.29
CA LEU A 331 31.48 2.98 -11.99
C LEU A 331 30.88 4.37 -12.14
N SER A 332 31.32 5.14 -13.12
CA SER A 332 30.83 6.50 -13.44
C SER A 332 29.33 6.49 -13.75
N ASP A 333 28.85 5.51 -14.52
CA ASP A 333 27.42 5.36 -14.82
C ASP A 333 26.58 5.03 -13.57
N SER A 334 27.17 4.31 -12.60
CA SER A 334 26.49 3.93 -11.37
C SER A 334 26.48 5.03 -10.29
N LEU A 335 27.43 5.97 -10.34
CA LEU A 335 27.65 6.98 -9.31
C LEU A 335 26.43 7.93 -9.14
N PRO A 336 25.82 8.49 -10.21
CA PRO A 336 24.61 9.31 -10.08
C PRO A 336 23.46 8.56 -9.41
N ARG A 337 23.28 7.28 -9.75
CA ARG A 337 22.22 6.44 -9.18
C ARG A 337 22.43 6.18 -7.69
N VAL A 338 23.68 6.00 -7.25
CA VAL A 338 24.01 5.87 -5.82
C VAL A 338 23.75 7.18 -5.08
N VAL A 339 24.12 8.33 -5.67
CA VAL A 339 23.87 9.64 -5.07
C VAL A 339 22.37 9.92 -4.95
N GLU A 340 21.59 9.65 -6.00
CA GLU A 340 20.12 9.82 -5.96
C GLU A 340 19.49 8.94 -4.88
N ARG A 341 19.94 7.69 -4.76
CA ARG A 341 19.50 6.79 -3.68
C ARG A 341 19.86 7.33 -2.30
N LEU A 342 21.05 7.91 -2.12
CA LEU A 342 21.45 8.53 -0.85
C LEU A 342 20.59 9.74 -0.50
N VAL A 343 20.21 10.56 -1.49
CA VAL A 343 19.30 11.69 -1.30
C VAL A 343 17.91 11.19 -0.92
N CYS A 344 17.37 10.19 -1.62
CA CYS A 344 16.06 9.60 -1.25
C CYS A 344 16.06 8.97 0.15
N LEU A 345 17.20 8.44 0.60
CA LEU A 345 17.36 7.84 1.94
C LEU A 345 17.79 8.83 3.02
N GLN A 346 17.99 10.12 2.68
CA GLN A 346 18.47 11.13 3.61
C GLN A 346 17.54 11.25 4.84
N ASP A 347 16.23 11.39 4.62
CA ASP A 347 15.25 11.56 5.70
C ASP A 347 15.22 10.33 6.64
N LEU A 348 15.39 9.13 6.08
CA LEU A 348 15.46 7.89 6.85
C LEU A 348 16.75 7.82 7.68
N HIS A 349 17.89 8.19 7.09
CA HIS A 349 19.16 8.28 7.83
C HIS A 349 19.11 9.34 8.94
N GLU A 350 18.46 10.49 8.70
CA GLU A 350 18.26 11.53 9.71
C GLU A 350 17.36 11.03 10.85
N GLN A 351 16.25 10.34 10.54
CA GLN A 351 15.40 9.71 11.55
C GLN A 351 16.14 8.64 12.36
N ALA A 352 16.95 7.80 11.71
CA ALA A 352 17.77 6.80 12.40
C ALA A 352 18.80 7.45 13.33
N LEU A 353 19.38 8.58 12.93
CA LEU A 353 20.30 9.36 13.76
C LEU A 353 19.58 9.97 14.97
N HIS A 354 18.39 10.55 14.76
CA HIS A 354 17.55 11.04 15.85
C HIS A 354 17.14 9.94 16.82
N PHE A 355 16.81 8.76 16.30
CA PHE A 355 16.47 7.59 17.10
C PHE A 355 17.65 7.14 17.98
N GLY A 356 18.86 7.07 17.42
CA GLY A 356 20.06 6.77 18.20
C GLY A 356 20.32 7.80 19.32
N LYS A 357 20.13 9.10 19.04
CA LYS A 357 20.20 10.15 20.07
C LYS A 357 19.12 10.00 21.14
N ALA A 358 17.89 9.70 20.75
CA ALA A 358 16.77 9.52 21.66
C ALA A 358 16.98 8.32 22.59
N ILE A 359 17.53 7.21 22.08
CA ILE A 359 17.92 6.05 22.90
C ILE A 359 18.97 6.43 23.93
N ASN A 360 20.03 7.14 23.53
CA ASN A 360 21.07 7.58 24.47
C ASN A 360 20.50 8.52 25.54
N GLN A 361 19.60 9.43 25.17
CA GLN A 361 18.91 10.30 26.12
C GLN A 361 18.02 9.49 27.08
N LEU A 362 17.31 8.48 26.58
CA LEU A 362 16.47 7.60 27.40
C LEU A 362 17.32 6.80 28.39
N ASP A 363 18.45 6.24 27.95
CA ASP A 363 19.39 5.52 28.83
C ASP A 363 19.93 6.44 29.94
N LEU A 364 20.33 7.68 29.61
CA LEU A 364 20.75 8.67 30.61
C LEU A 364 19.63 9.00 31.60
N VAL A 365 18.39 9.19 31.13
CA VAL A 365 17.23 9.44 31.99
C VAL A 365 16.94 8.23 32.88
N GLN A 366 17.07 7.01 32.35
CA GLN A 366 16.88 5.77 33.09
C GLN A 366 17.95 5.60 34.18
N GLN A 367 19.21 5.89 33.87
CA GLN A 367 20.30 5.89 34.85
C GLN A 367 20.06 6.94 35.94
N HIS A 368 19.59 8.14 35.58
CA HIS A 368 19.24 9.18 36.54
C HIS A 368 18.04 8.80 37.42
N LEU A 369 17.00 8.19 36.86
CA LEU A 369 15.86 7.68 37.64
C LEU A 369 16.27 6.55 38.57
N ALA A 370 17.15 5.65 38.12
CA ALA A 370 17.66 4.56 38.94
C ALA A 370 18.50 5.08 40.12
N THR A 371 19.32 6.11 39.91
CA THR A 371 20.05 6.76 41.01
C THR A 371 19.11 7.56 41.93
N GLY A 372 18.13 8.26 41.38
CA GLY A 372 17.09 8.96 42.15
C GLY A 372 16.27 8.02 43.03
N LEU A 373 15.84 6.87 42.51
CA LEU A 373 15.16 5.82 43.27
C LEU A 373 16.04 5.28 44.40
N LYS A 374 17.32 4.98 44.12
CA LYS A 374 18.27 4.56 45.16
C LYS A 374 18.45 5.61 46.26
N ASN A 375 18.42 6.90 45.91
CA ASN A 375 18.52 7.98 46.90
C ASN A 375 17.23 8.09 47.74
N ASN A 376 16.06 8.01 47.11
CA ASN A 376 14.77 8.00 47.81
C ASN A 376 14.65 6.81 48.77
N ASP A 377 15.11 5.64 48.34
CA ASP A 377 15.14 4.43 49.17
C ASP A 377 16.06 4.60 50.40
N LYS A 378 17.25 5.19 50.22
CA LYS A 378 18.12 5.58 51.33
C LYS A 378 17.41 6.55 52.29
N SER A 379 16.81 7.63 51.77
CA SER A 379 16.10 8.60 52.60
C SER A 379 14.93 7.99 53.36
N LEU A 380 14.17 7.07 52.76
CA LEU A 380 13.12 6.33 53.46
C LEU A 380 13.68 5.41 54.54
N SER A 381 14.79 4.71 54.27
CA SER A 381 15.47 3.88 55.26
C SER A 381 16.00 4.71 56.44
N ASP A 382 16.49 5.93 56.18
CA ASP A 382 16.96 6.85 57.21
C ASP A 382 15.80 7.43 58.02
N VAL A 383 14.69 7.79 57.37
CA VAL A 383 13.45 8.19 58.05
C VAL A 383 12.93 7.04 58.92
N GLN A 384 12.93 5.80 58.43
CA GLN A 384 12.52 4.63 59.20
C GLN A 384 13.42 4.44 60.44
N LYS A 385 14.74 4.55 60.29
CA LYS A 385 15.68 4.48 61.43
C LYS A 385 15.42 5.60 62.43
N ASN A 386 15.20 6.83 61.96
CA ASN A 386 14.89 7.98 62.80
C ASN A 386 13.56 7.78 63.55
N PHE A 387 12.54 7.20 62.93
CA PHE A 387 11.28 6.86 63.61
C PHE A 387 11.49 5.81 64.70
N VAL A 388 12.26 4.76 64.44
CA VAL A 388 12.57 3.74 65.46
C VAL A 388 13.31 4.37 66.64
N GLN A 389 14.33 5.18 66.38
CA GLN A 389 15.08 5.90 67.43
C GLN A 389 14.18 6.89 68.20
N ASN A 390 13.30 7.62 67.52
CA ASN A 390 12.37 8.53 68.17
C ASN A 390 11.36 7.77 69.04
N ILE A 391 10.83 6.63 68.59
CA ILE A 391 9.94 5.80 69.41
C ILE A 391 10.68 5.25 70.63
N GLU A 392 11.92 4.80 70.48
CA GLU A 392 12.73 4.35 71.62
C GLU A 392 12.99 5.47 72.63
N THR A 393 13.30 6.68 72.17
CA THR A 393 13.49 7.83 73.07
C THR A 393 12.20 8.25 73.76
N ILE A 394 11.06 8.23 73.05
CA ILE A 394 9.74 8.47 73.63
C ILE A 394 9.42 7.41 74.70
N ASN A 395 9.65 6.12 74.42
CA ASN A 395 9.44 5.04 75.39
C ASN A 395 10.33 5.21 76.62
N LYS A 396 11.62 5.56 76.44
CA LYS A 396 12.52 5.88 77.55
C LYS A 396 11.99 7.06 78.37
N ASN A 397 11.55 8.13 77.72
CA ASN A 397 10.97 9.30 78.40
C ASN A 397 9.68 8.97 79.17
N ILE A 398 8.80 8.14 78.60
CA ILE A 398 7.58 7.67 79.27
C ILE A 398 7.93 6.83 80.50
N SER A 399 8.88 5.89 80.39
CA SER A 399 9.32 5.08 81.54
C SER A 399 9.96 5.93 82.65
N LEU A 400 10.69 7.00 82.29
CA LEU A 400 11.23 7.96 83.24
C LEU A 400 10.12 8.79 83.90
N LEU A 401 9.08 9.15 83.16
CA LEU A 401 7.90 9.81 83.73
C LEU A 401 7.15 8.87 84.67
N GLU A 402 6.92 7.61 84.31
CA GLU A 402 6.27 6.62 85.16
C GLU A 402 7.05 6.34 86.45
N SER A 403 8.38 6.23 86.36
CA SER A 403 9.23 6.09 87.56
C SER A 403 9.18 7.33 88.46
N LYS A 404 9.13 8.55 87.92
CA LYS A 404 8.90 9.77 88.71
C LYS A 404 7.50 9.85 89.31
N LEU A 405 6.47 9.43 88.57
CA LEU A 405 5.08 9.47 89.01
C LEU A 405 4.80 8.43 90.10
N SER A 406 5.46 7.28 90.03
CA SER A 406 5.44 6.27 91.11
C SER A 406 6.20 6.73 92.36
N GLN A 407 7.32 7.46 92.22
CA GLN A 407 8.02 8.07 93.36
C GLN A 407 7.20 9.15 94.08
N LEU A 408 6.27 9.81 93.39
CA LEU A 408 5.34 10.80 93.96
C LEU A 408 4.09 10.18 94.60
N LYS A 409 3.84 8.88 94.38
CA LYS A 409 2.67 8.15 94.89
C LYS A 409 2.91 7.45 96.23
N ASN A 410 4.14 7.44 96.71
CA ASN A 410 4.53 7.14 98.10
C ASN A 410 4.81 8.45 98.83
#